data_AF-A0A967U6U6-F1
#
_entry.id   AF-A0A967U6U6-F1
#
_cell.length_a   1.000
_cell.length_b   1.000
_cell.length_c   1.000
_cell.angle_alpha   90.00
_cell.angle_beta   90.00
_cell.angle_gamma   90.00
#
_symmetry.space_group_name_H-M   'P 1'
#
loop_
_entity.id
_entity.type
_entity.pdbx_description
1 polymer ?
#
loop_
_entity_poly.entity_id
_entity_poly.type
_entity_poly.pdbx_seq_one_letter_code
_entity_poly.pdbx_strand_id
1 'polypeptide(L)' 'HPLLGSGSVHASVISGGYELSSYPAHCSLDVERRTLPHELAATVEAEMQHLLEEIAARDPSHSA' A
#
# COMPACT_ATOMS: atom_id res chain seq x y z
N HIS A 1 2.13 -21.21 4.30
CA HIS A 1 2.73 -22.42 3.67
C HIS A 1 3.96 -22.81 4.48
N PRO A 2 4.17 -24.08 4.86
CA PRO A 2 5.19 -24.47 5.86
C PRO A 2 6.62 -24.00 5.55
N LEU A 3 6.98 -23.87 4.26
CA LEU A 3 8.31 -23.42 3.83
C LEU A 3 8.40 -21.92 3.52
N LEU A 4 7.27 -21.22 3.36
CA LEU A 4 7.24 -19.81 2.92
C LEU A 4 6.81 -18.86 4.05
N GLY A 5 6.35 -19.39 5.19
CA GLY A 5 5.79 -18.59 6.27
C GLY A 5 4.47 -17.92 5.86
N SER A 6 4.37 -16.62 6.15
CA SER A 6 3.24 -15.75 5.83
C SER A 6 3.47 -14.98 4.52
N GLY A 7 2.39 -14.43 3.93
CA GLY A 7 2.53 -13.36 2.95
C GLY A 7 3.25 -12.15 3.57
N SER A 8 3.80 -11.29 2.72
CA SER A 8 4.50 -10.06 3.15
C SER A 8 4.06 -8.86 2.34
N VAL A 9 4.10 -7.68 2.97
CA VAL A 9 3.82 -6.38 2.34
C VAL A 9 5.04 -5.49 2.53
N HIS A 10 5.49 -4.85 1.45
CA HIS A 10 6.65 -3.97 1.43
C HIS A 10 6.24 -2.65 0.79
N ALA A 11 6.68 -1.52 1.36
CA ALA A 11 6.43 -0.18 0.83
C ALA A 11 7.75 0.63 0.81
N SER A 12 8.76 0.10 0.12
CA SER A 12 10.14 0.60 0.23
C SER A 12 10.46 1.75 -0.73
N VAL A 13 9.64 2.00 -1.74
CA VAL A 13 9.80 3.14 -2.65
C VAL A 13 8.82 4.21 -2.23
N ILE A 14 9.37 5.39 -1.95
CA ILE A 14 8.63 6.59 -1.54
C ILE A 14 9.12 7.77 -2.36
N SER A 15 8.20 8.58 -2.86
CA SER A 15 8.50 9.75 -3.69
C SER A 15 7.54 10.89 -3.37
N GLY A 16 8.01 12.13 -3.48
CA GLY A 16 7.23 13.31 -3.13
C GLY A 16 8.11 14.46 -2.66
N GLY A 17 7.49 15.63 -2.51
CA GLY A 17 8.20 16.87 -2.22
C GLY A 17 8.86 17.49 -3.46
N TYR A 18 9.11 18.79 -3.38
CA TYR A 18 9.70 19.57 -4.47
C TYR A 18 10.93 20.36 -4.01
N GLU A 19 10.85 21.00 -2.85
CA GLU A 19 11.92 21.81 -2.28
C GLU A 19 11.95 21.74 -0.75
N LEU A 20 13.08 22.13 -0.15
CA LEU A 20 13.30 22.02 1.31
C LEU A 20 12.44 22.99 2.14
N SER A 21 12.06 24.13 1.56
CA SER A 21 11.41 25.23 2.27
C SER A 21 9.89 25.25 2.14
N SER A 22 9.29 24.18 1.61
CA SER A 22 7.86 24.04 1.41
C SER A 22 7.33 22.71 1.93
N TYR A 23 6.06 22.70 2.34
CA TYR A 23 5.37 21.45 2.64
C TYR A 23 5.06 20.70 1.33
N PRO A 24 5.35 19.40 1.23
CA PRO A 24 5.01 18.60 0.05
C PRO A 24 3.50 18.62 -0.23
N ALA A 25 3.13 18.84 -1.48
CA ALA A 25 1.73 18.75 -1.91
C ALA A 25 1.21 17.30 -1.92
N HIS A 26 2.10 16.33 -2.12
CA HIS A 26 1.78 14.90 -2.09
C HIS A 26 3.02 14.07 -1.77
N CYS A 27 2.75 12.81 -1.43
CA CYS A 27 3.71 11.72 -1.34
C CYS A 27 3.06 10.47 -1.93
N SER A 28 3.80 9.72 -2.75
CA SER A 28 3.40 8.42 -3.27
C SER A 28 4.28 7.33 -2.68
N LEU A 29 3.69 6.16 -2.42
CA LEU A 29 4.38 4.96 -1.98
C LEU A 29 4.05 3.83 -2.94
N ASP A 30 5.06 3.09 -3.39
CA ASP A 30 4.84 1.85 -4.13
C ASP A 30 4.74 0.69 -3.14
N VAL A 31 3.69 -0.11 -3.28
CA VAL A 31 3.42 -1.26 -2.40
C VAL A 31 3.56 -2.57 -3.17
N GLU A 32 4.40 -3.48 -2.68
CA GLU A 32 4.49 -4.87 -3.13
C GLU A 32 3.81 -5.78 -2.10
N ARG A 33 2.89 -6.64 -2.55
CA ARG A 33 2.33 -7.74 -1.74
C ARG A 33 2.73 -9.08 -2.34
N ARG A 34 3.48 -9.87 -1.56
CA ARG A 34 3.83 -11.25 -1.91
C ARG A 34 2.75 -12.20 -1.44
N THR A 35 2.25 -13.02 -2.37
CA THR A 35 1.22 -14.01 -2.10
C THR A 35 1.81 -15.40 -1.85
N LEU A 36 1.05 -16.24 -1.15
CA LEU A 36 1.29 -17.65 -0.94
C LEU A 36 0.54 -18.48 -2.00
N PRO A 37 0.95 -19.74 -2.26
CA PRO A 37 0.37 -20.56 -3.33
C PRO A 37 -1.15 -20.82 -3.25
N HIS A 38 -1.76 -20.61 -2.07
CA HIS A 38 -3.18 -20.85 -1.82
C HIS A 38 -3.98 -19.55 -1.68
N GLU A 39 -3.31 -18.39 -1.74
CA GLU A 39 -3.98 -17.10 -1.77
C GLU A 39 -4.42 -16.82 -3.22
N LEU A 40 -5.65 -16.32 -3.36
CA LEU A 40 -6.17 -15.83 -4.63
C LEU A 40 -5.79 -14.36 -4.78
N ALA A 41 -5.22 -13.98 -5.92
CA ALA A 41 -4.84 -12.59 -6.20
C ALA A 41 -6.03 -11.64 -6.01
N ALA A 42 -7.22 -12.02 -6.50
CA ALA A 42 -8.44 -11.22 -6.34
C ALA A 42 -8.84 -10.99 -4.88
N THR A 43 -8.65 -11.97 -3.99
CA THR A 43 -8.92 -11.80 -2.55
C THR A 43 -7.95 -10.79 -1.96
N VAL A 44 -6.67 -10.91 -2.30
CA VAL A 44 -5.62 -10.02 -1.80
C VAL A 44 -5.80 -8.59 -2.31
N GLU A 45 -6.17 -8.43 -3.58
CA GLU A 45 -6.50 -7.13 -4.18
C GLU A 45 -7.71 -6.48 -3.47
N ALA A 46 -8.76 -7.25 -3.20
CA ALA A 46 -9.92 -6.76 -2.47
C ALA A 46 -9.58 -6.34 -1.03
N GLU A 47 -8.72 -7.08 -0.33
CA GLU A 47 -8.22 -6.70 1.00
C GLU A 47 -7.44 -5.38 0.95
N MET A 48 -6.54 -5.22 -0.03
CA MET A 48 -5.77 -3.99 -0.21
C MET A 48 -6.66 -2.80 -0.52
N GLN A 49 -7.62 -2.98 -1.42
CA GLN A 49 -8.59 -1.95 -1.79
C GLN A 49 -9.43 -1.52 -0.58
N HIS A 50 -9.88 -2.47 0.24
CA HIS A 50 -10.63 -2.16 1.45
C HIS A 50 -9.81 -1.32 2.45
N LEU A 51 -8.52 -1.63 2.63
CA LEU A 51 -7.64 -0.82 3.48
C LEU A 51 -7.50 0.61 2.95
N LEU A 52 -7.35 0.79 1.64
CA LEU A 52 -7.25 2.11 1.01
C LEU A 52 -8.55 2.91 1.15
N GLU A 53 -9.71 2.25 1.06
CA GLU A 53 -11.01 2.86 1.32
C GLU A 53 -11.18 3.31 2.78
N GLU A 54 -10.76 2.48 3.74
CA GLU A 54 -10.75 2.86 5.16
C GLU A 54 -9.86 4.05 5.44
N ILE A 55 -8.68 4.12 4.79
CA ILE A 55 -7.77 5.26 4.89
C ILE A 55 -8.44 6.51 4.30
N ALA A 56 -9.00 6.43 3.09
CA ALA A 56 -9.68 7.54 2.43
C ALA A 56 -10.89 8.06 3.23
N ALA A 57 -11.61 7.16 3.92
CA ALA A 57 -12.71 7.55 4.79
C ALA A 57 -12.26 8.32 6.05
N ARG A 58 -11.03 8.09 6.52
CA ARG A 58 -10.45 8.75 7.71
C ARG A 58 -9.64 10.00 7.35
N ASP A 59 -9.07 10.03 6.16
CA ASP A 59 -8.31 11.14 5.61
C ASP A 59 -8.84 11.53 4.23
N PRO A 60 -9.69 12.58 4.15
CA PRO A 60 -10.24 13.05 2.88
C PRO A 60 -9.21 13.57 1.88
N SER A 61 -7.96 13.80 2.31
CA SER A 61 -6.86 14.24 1.43
C SER A 61 -6.09 13.08 0.80
N HIS A 62 -6.32 11.85 1.25
CA HIS A 62 -5.71 10.65 0.69
C HIS A 62 -6.26 10.34 -0.72
N SER A 63 -5.37 9.93 -1.62
CA SER A 63 -5.71 9.38 -2.94
C SER A 63 -5.06 8.01 -3.09
N ALA A 64 -5.86 7.01 -3.45
CA ALA A 64 -5.40 5.68 -3.85
C ALA A 64 -4.95 5.65 -5.32
#